data_AF-A0A9D5CJT3-F1
#
_entry.id   AF-A0A9D5CJT3-F1
#
_cell.length_a   1.000
_cell.length_b   1.000
_cell.length_c   1.000
_cell.angle_alpha   90.00
_cell.angle_beta   90.00
_cell.angle_gamma   90.00
#
_symmetry.space_group_name_H-M   'P 1'
#
loop_
_entity.id
_entity.type
_entity.pdbx_description
1 polymer ?
#
loop_
_entity_poly.entity_id
_entity_poly.type
_entity_poly.pdbx_seq_one_letter_code
_entity_poly.pdbx_strand_id
1 'polypeptide(L)'
;MEGGKKRVATLVGCNYANTRNELHGCINDVLAMRDVLVSRFGFKPEDVELLTDAPGSPVLPTGENIRRALACMVASAEPGDVLFFHYSGHGTLISPARPFHHGSKRDEAIVPCDFNLITDVDFRQLVDKLPSGVSFTIISDSCHSGGLIDKEKEQIGPSTVTDRASPAAHYNQKLIPLDSLVQHLSSLSGVVSPHVGDHLWHLFGTEMSPSLTGRPANPLLKKSNDNDDGILLSGCQMNETSADMSPGNETGKAYGAFSNSIQMVLREHDGVLSNRELVTRARHLLREQGFVQHPCLYCSDENADAPFLWQPKPVKLKSSL
;
A
#
# COMPACT_ATOMS: atom_id res chain seq x y z
N MET A 1 -34.28 7.03 0.48
CA MET A 1 -33.29 7.14 -0.62
C MET A 1 -32.45 5.90 -0.51
N GLU A 2 -32.59 4.94 -1.44
CA GLU A 2 -31.66 3.82 -1.51
C GLU A 2 -30.30 4.39 -1.92
N GLY A 3 -29.42 4.59 -0.95
CA GLY A 3 -28.06 5.04 -1.16
C GLY A 3 -27.36 4.04 -2.07
N GLY A 4 -27.02 4.46 -3.29
CA GLY A 4 -26.23 3.64 -4.19
C GLY A 4 -24.90 3.29 -3.53
N LYS A 5 -24.49 2.03 -3.64
CA LYS A 5 -23.18 1.53 -3.21
C LYS A 5 -22.07 2.42 -3.78
N LYS A 6 -21.22 2.99 -2.93
CA LYS A 6 -20.17 3.91 -3.39
C LYS A 6 -18.84 3.20 -3.61
N ARG A 7 -18.05 3.80 -4.51
CA ARG A 7 -16.71 3.36 -4.87
C ARG A 7 -15.77 4.53 -4.62
N VAL A 8 -14.96 4.45 -3.57
CA VAL A 8 -14.08 5.54 -3.13
C VAL A 8 -12.64 5.08 -3.19
N ALA A 9 -11.76 5.91 -3.73
CA ALA A 9 -10.35 5.60 -3.81
C ALA A 9 -9.46 6.73 -3.29
N THR A 10 -8.33 6.36 -2.70
CA THR A 10 -7.23 7.26 -2.37
C THR A 10 -5.96 6.74 -3.05
N LEU A 11 -5.36 7.56 -3.91
CA LEU A 11 -4.18 7.20 -4.70
C LEU A 11 -3.01 8.11 -4.32
N VAL A 12 -1.88 7.52 -3.95
CA VAL A 12 -0.73 8.23 -3.37
C VAL A 12 0.54 7.88 -4.14
N GLY A 13 1.11 8.89 -4.82
CA GLY A 13 2.36 8.74 -5.58
C GLY A 13 3.43 9.69 -5.07
N CYS A 14 4.54 9.16 -4.55
CA CYS A 14 5.66 9.96 -4.05
C CYS A 14 6.91 9.74 -4.92
N ASN A 15 7.39 10.79 -5.58
CA ASN A 15 8.63 10.78 -6.36
C ASN A 15 9.83 11.37 -5.58
N TYR A 16 9.61 12.07 -4.47
CA TYR A 16 10.64 12.70 -3.63
C TYR A 16 11.60 13.59 -4.43
N ALA A 17 11.02 14.39 -5.33
CA ALA A 17 11.76 15.16 -6.32
C ALA A 17 12.83 16.07 -5.68
N ASN A 18 14.01 16.14 -6.29
CA ASN A 18 15.16 16.91 -5.79
C ASN A 18 15.69 16.43 -4.43
N THR A 19 15.49 15.16 -4.06
CA THR A 19 16.10 14.55 -2.89
C THR A 19 17.02 13.40 -3.29
N ARG A 20 17.82 12.90 -2.34
CA ARG A 20 18.64 11.69 -2.56
C ARG A 20 17.83 10.39 -2.74
N ASN A 21 16.51 10.45 -2.50
CA ASN A 21 15.59 9.32 -2.57
C ASN A 21 14.63 9.47 -3.76
N GLU A 22 15.07 10.14 -4.83
CA GLU A 22 14.22 10.46 -5.97
C GLU A 22 13.82 9.20 -6.76
N LEU A 23 12.52 9.10 -7.04
CA LEU A 23 11.88 8.11 -7.90
C LEU A 23 11.15 8.85 -9.05
N HIS A 24 10.84 8.14 -10.13
CA HIS A 24 10.28 8.77 -11.32
C HIS A 24 8.93 8.19 -11.76
N GLY A 25 8.64 6.93 -11.39
CA GLY A 25 7.44 6.21 -11.83
C GLY A 25 6.23 6.33 -10.91
N CYS A 26 6.40 6.70 -9.64
CA CYS A 26 5.34 6.59 -8.63
C CYS A 26 4.12 7.46 -8.95
N ILE A 27 4.33 8.69 -9.44
CA ILE A 27 3.22 9.55 -9.88
C ILE A 27 2.53 8.98 -11.13
N ASN A 28 3.28 8.42 -12.08
CA ASN A 28 2.70 7.82 -13.29
C ASN A 28 1.83 6.60 -12.95
N ASP A 29 2.28 5.80 -11.98
CA ASP A 29 1.55 4.61 -11.51
C ASP A 29 0.14 4.98 -11.03
N VAL A 30 0.02 5.97 -10.15
CA VAL A 30 -1.27 6.37 -9.57
C VAL A 30 -2.18 7.08 -10.57
N LEU A 31 -1.60 7.86 -11.50
CA LEU A 31 -2.37 8.49 -12.57
C LEU A 31 -2.98 7.44 -13.51
N ALA A 32 -2.20 6.44 -13.91
CA ALA A 32 -2.69 5.36 -14.76
C ALA A 32 -3.68 4.46 -14.02
N MET A 33 -3.50 4.21 -12.72
CA MET A 33 -4.48 3.50 -11.91
C MET A 33 -5.80 4.28 -11.78
N ARG A 34 -5.75 5.61 -11.58
CA ARG A 34 -6.96 6.46 -11.58
C ARG A 34 -7.76 6.26 -12.86
N ASP A 35 -7.09 6.30 -14.01
CA ASP A 35 -7.75 6.17 -15.30
C ASP A 35 -8.40 4.79 -15.45
N VAL A 36 -7.78 3.71 -14.95
CA VAL A 36 -8.36 2.36 -14.92
C VAL A 36 -9.58 2.28 -13.99
N LEU A 37 -9.50 2.84 -12.78
CA LEU A 37 -10.60 2.85 -11.81
C LEU A 37 -11.86 3.54 -12.37
N VAL A 38 -11.67 4.69 -13.02
CA VAL A 38 -12.76 5.47 -13.61
C VAL A 38 -13.31 4.77 -14.86
N SER A 39 -12.43 4.40 -15.81
CA SER A 39 -12.88 3.87 -17.11
C SER A 39 -13.45 2.46 -17.05
N ARG A 40 -12.96 1.62 -16.13
CA ARG A 40 -13.31 0.20 -16.07
C ARG A 40 -14.14 -0.19 -14.86
N PHE A 41 -13.82 0.36 -13.68
CA PHE A 41 -14.42 -0.06 -12.42
C PHE A 41 -15.54 0.86 -11.94
N GLY A 42 -15.84 1.92 -12.70
CA GLY A 42 -16.99 2.81 -12.43
C GLY A 42 -16.82 3.68 -11.18
N PHE A 43 -15.57 3.95 -10.77
CA PHE A 43 -15.31 4.99 -9.78
C PHE A 43 -15.63 6.35 -10.40
N LYS A 44 -16.34 7.21 -9.68
CA LYS A 44 -16.54 8.59 -10.15
C LYS A 44 -15.25 9.37 -9.96
N PRO A 45 -14.84 10.24 -10.90
CA PRO A 45 -13.64 11.05 -10.74
C PRO A 45 -13.59 11.84 -9.42
N GLU A 46 -14.74 12.35 -8.96
CA GLU A 46 -14.86 13.07 -7.68
C GLU A 46 -14.70 12.20 -6.43
N ASP A 47 -14.88 10.88 -6.55
CA ASP A 47 -14.71 9.91 -5.45
C ASP A 47 -13.28 9.31 -5.43
N VAL A 48 -12.36 9.83 -6.27
CA VAL A 48 -10.96 9.40 -6.33
C VAL A 48 -10.05 10.55 -5.89
N GLU A 49 -9.57 10.50 -4.65
CA GLU A 49 -8.62 11.47 -4.09
C GLU A 49 -7.19 11.13 -4.53
N LEU A 50 -6.46 12.10 -5.10
CA LEU A 50 -5.09 11.93 -5.59
C LEU A 50 -4.14 12.81 -4.76
N LEU A 51 -3.13 12.18 -4.15
CA LEU A 51 -2.07 12.85 -3.40
C LEU A 51 -0.73 12.59 -4.11
N THR A 52 -0.11 13.63 -4.64
CA THR A 52 1.20 13.52 -5.30
C THR A 52 2.10 14.69 -4.96
N ASP A 53 3.41 14.47 -5.01
CA ASP A 53 4.42 15.50 -4.76
C ASP A 53 4.92 16.16 -6.05
N ALA A 54 4.13 16.09 -7.12
CA ALA A 54 4.39 16.84 -8.34
C ALA A 54 4.25 18.36 -8.09
N PRO A 55 5.04 19.20 -8.76
CA PRO A 55 4.82 20.64 -8.72
C PRO A 55 3.39 21.00 -9.13
N GLY A 56 2.67 21.73 -8.28
CA GLY A 56 1.29 22.16 -8.52
C GLY A 56 0.21 21.18 -8.08
N SER A 57 0.56 20.06 -7.44
CA SER A 57 -0.42 19.14 -6.86
C SER A 57 -1.28 19.81 -5.79
N PRO A 58 -2.60 19.56 -5.78
CA PRO A 58 -3.52 20.22 -4.84
C PRO A 58 -3.33 19.75 -3.40
N VAL A 59 -2.93 18.49 -3.21
CA VAL A 59 -2.68 17.88 -1.91
C VAL A 59 -1.36 17.10 -1.98
N LEU A 60 -0.43 17.47 -1.11
CA LEU A 60 0.85 16.76 -0.98
C LEU A 60 0.66 15.45 -0.19
N PRO A 61 1.39 14.38 -0.54
CA PRO A 61 1.34 13.09 0.14
C PRO A 61 2.18 13.12 1.42
N THR A 62 1.84 14.01 2.34
CA THR A 62 2.40 14.06 3.70
C THR A 62 1.78 12.95 4.56
N GLY A 63 2.46 12.55 5.63
CA GLY A 63 1.91 11.54 6.54
C GLY A 63 0.55 11.91 7.12
N GLU A 64 0.36 13.18 7.47
CA GLU A 64 -0.92 13.73 7.93
C GLU A 64 -2.00 13.62 6.85
N ASN A 65 -1.73 14.08 5.63
CA ASN A 65 -2.73 14.08 4.55
C ASN A 65 -3.15 12.67 4.16
N ILE A 66 -2.21 11.72 4.09
CA ILE A 66 -2.52 10.32 3.77
C ILE A 66 -3.36 9.69 4.89
N ARG A 67 -2.98 9.88 6.17
CA ARG A 67 -3.78 9.38 7.31
C ARG A 67 -5.17 9.98 7.33
N ARG A 68 -5.30 11.28 7.06
CA ARG A 68 -6.60 11.97 6.97
C ARG A 68 -7.46 11.37 5.85
N ALA A 69 -6.92 11.21 4.64
CA ALA A 69 -7.64 10.65 3.51
C ALA A 69 -8.15 9.22 3.81
N LEU A 70 -7.27 8.37 4.34
CA LEU A 70 -7.64 7.01 4.77
C LEU A 70 -8.71 7.02 5.88
N ALA A 71 -8.57 7.87 6.90
CA ALA A 71 -9.53 7.98 7.98
C ALA A 71 -10.90 8.45 7.48
N CYS A 72 -10.95 9.43 6.57
CA CYS A 72 -12.20 9.89 5.96
C CYS A 72 -12.85 8.79 5.10
N MET A 73 -12.06 8.07 4.31
CA MET A 73 -12.54 6.95 3.49
C MET A 73 -13.18 5.86 4.37
N VAL A 74 -12.50 5.43 5.42
CA VAL A 74 -12.99 4.42 6.37
C VAL A 74 -14.20 4.91 7.18
N ALA A 75 -14.15 6.13 7.72
CA ALA A 75 -15.20 6.66 8.59
C ALA A 75 -16.54 6.86 7.86
N SER A 76 -16.50 7.05 6.54
CA SER A 76 -17.71 7.21 5.74
C SER A 76 -18.26 5.89 5.23
N ALA A 77 -17.53 4.78 5.31
CA ALA A 77 -17.87 3.52 4.64
C ALA A 77 -19.14 2.87 5.20
N GLU A 78 -19.95 2.30 4.31
CA GLU A 78 -21.18 1.57 4.62
C GLU A 78 -21.14 0.17 3.99
N PRO A 79 -21.83 -0.84 4.57
CA PRO A 79 -21.89 -2.18 4.00
C PRO A 79 -22.30 -2.15 2.53
N GLY A 80 -21.50 -2.78 1.67
CA GLY A 80 -21.70 -2.73 0.23
C GLY A 80 -20.88 -1.67 -0.49
N ASP A 81 -20.02 -0.93 0.19
CA ASP A 81 -19.05 -0.05 -0.47
C ASP A 81 -17.78 -0.78 -0.93
N VAL A 82 -17.10 -0.18 -1.91
CA VAL A 82 -15.78 -0.63 -2.38
C VAL A 82 -14.79 0.51 -2.15
N LEU A 83 -13.81 0.25 -1.28
CA LEU A 83 -12.73 1.16 -0.97
C LEU A 83 -11.46 0.68 -1.66
N PHE A 84 -10.68 1.62 -2.18
CA PHE A 84 -9.42 1.32 -2.84
C PHE A 84 -8.31 2.26 -2.40
N PHE A 85 -7.18 1.71 -1.99
CA PHE A 85 -5.99 2.49 -1.68
C PHE A 85 -4.83 2.00 -2.54
N HIS A 86 -4.17 2.91 -3.25
CA HIS A 86 -2.95 2.59 -4.01
C HIS A 86 -1.84 3.52 -3.57
N TYR A 87 -0.76 2.92 -3.06
CA TYR A 87 0.46 3.62 -2.73
C TYR A 87 1.58 3.18 -3.68
N SER A 88 2.25 4.14 -4.31
CA SER A 88 3.53 3.93 -4.99
C SER A 88 4.54 4.93 -4.44
N GLY A 89 5.66 4.41 -3.92
CA GLY A 89 6.67 5.20 -3.24
C GLY A 89 7.65 4.32 -2.47
N HIS A 90 8.47 4.92 -1.62
CA HIS A 90 9.39 4.18 -0.77
C HIS A 90 8.66 3.47 0.37
N GLY A 91 9.16 2.30 0.73
CA GLY A 91 8.92 1.67 2.03
C GLY A 91 10.21 1.56 2.84
N THR A 92 10.07 1.24 4.12
CA THR A 92 11.18 1.11 5.05
C THR A 92 10.87 0.09 6.14
N LEU A 93 11.90 -0.38 6.83
CA LEU A 93 11.78 -1.20 8.03
C LEU A 93 12.15 -0.35 9.24
N ILE A 94 11.29 -0.36 10.24
CA ILE A 94 11.52 0.33 11.51
C ILE A 94 11.77 -0.71 12.61
N SER A 95 12.67 -0.38 13.53
CA SER A 95 12.82 -1.16 14.75
C SER A 95 11.61 -0.89 15.64
N PRO A 96 10.95 -1.92 16.19
CA PRO A 96 9.79 -1.72 17.06
C PRO A 96 10.17 -0.85 18.26
N ALA A 97 9.25 0.01 18.70
CA ALA A 97 9.47 0.98 19.78
C ALA A 97 9.84 0.33 21.14
N ARG A 98 9.70 -1.00 21.26
CA ARG A 98 9.97 -1.76 22.48
C ARG A 98 10.63 -3.11 22.17
N PRO A 99 11.87 -3.36 22.61
CA PRO A 99 12.58 -4.63 22.37
C PRO A 99 12.18 -5.74 23.35
N PHE A 100 10.90 -5.78 23.78
CA PHE A 100 10.49 -6.63 24.91
C PHE A 100 10.38 -8.12 24.58
N HIS A 101 10.47 -8.52 23.31
CA HIS A 101 10.47 -9.92 22.93
C HIS A 101 11.66 -10.22 22.01
N HIS A 102 12.56 -11.07 22.49
CA HIS A 102 13.59 -11.68 21.66
C HIS A 102 12.92 -12.34 20.44
N GLY A 103 13.11 -11.75 19.25
CA GLY A 103 12.51 -12.23 18.00
C GLY A 103 11.34 -11.40 17.45
N SER A 104 11.06 -10.19 17.95
CA SER A 104 10.05 -9.30 17.36
C SER A 104 10.39 -8.95 15.91
N LYS A 105 9.45 -9.22 14.99
CA LYS A 105 9.46 -8.79 13.58
C LYS A 105 9.67 -7.27 13.53
N ARG A 106 10.47 -6.77 12.56
CA ARG A 106 10.57 -5.32 12.32
C ARG A 106 9.23 -4.84 11.77
N ASP A 107 8.74 -3.70 12.25
CA ASP A 107 7.51 -3.13 11.73
C ASP A 107 7.80 -2.53 10.34
N GLU A 108 6.82 -2.63 9.44
CA GLU A 108 6.90 -2.12 8.08
C GLU A 108 6.21 -0.76 7.99
N ALA A 109 6.76 0.16 7.19
CA ALA A 109 6.17 1.47 7.00
C ALA A 109 6.30 1.97 5.56
N ILE A 110 5.27 2.65 5.09
CA ILE A 110 5.38 3.52 3.91
C ILE A 110 6.03 4.84 4.31
N VAL A 111 6.72 5.48 3.38
CA VAL A 111 7.44 6.74 3.60
C VAL A 111 6.77 7.88 2.82
N PRO A 112 5.90 8.68 3.43
CA PRO A 112 5.32 9.88 2.81
C PRO A 112 6.40 10.90 2.38
N CYS A 113 6.05 11.89 1.56
CA CYS A 113 7.04 12.82 0.99
C CYS A 113 7.75 13.70 2.06
N ASP A 114 7.13 13.86 3.23
CA ASP A 114 7.67 14.56 4.40
C ASP A 114 8.37 13.61 5.40
N PHE A 115 8.50 12.32 5.08
CA PHE A 115 9.09 11.27 5.92
C PHE A 115 8.31 11.03 7.24
N ASN A 116 7.10 11.56 7.37
CA ASN A 116 6.21 11.27 8.50
C ASN A 116 5.55 9.90 8.32
N LEU A 117 6.27 8.85 8.70
CA LEU A 117 5.95 7.45 8.42
C LEU A 117 4.50 7.05 8.80
N ILE A 118 3.98 6.09 8.04
CA ILE A 118 2.73 5.38 8.32
C ILE A 118 3.04 3.89 8.38
N THR A 119 2.78 3.27 9.52
CA THR A 119 3.17 1.89 9.79
C THR A 119 2.06 0.90 9.45
N ASP A 120 2.41 -0.38 9.30
CA ASP A 120 1.47 -1.51 9.26
C ASP A 120 0.39 -1.47 10.36
N VAL A 121 0.77 -1.10 11.59
CA VAL A 121 -0.16 -0.93 12.72
C VAL A 121 -1.22 0.15 12.42
N ASP A 122 -0.87 1.25 11.75
CA ASP A 122 -1.83 2.29 11.37
C ASP A 122 -2.86 1.75 10.38
N PHE A 123 -2.39 1.02 9.36
CA PHE A 123 -3.26 0.35 8.39
C PHE A 123 -4.16 -0.67 9.05
N ARG A 124 -3.63 -1.49 9.97
CA ARG A 124 -4.46 -2.47 10.68
C ARG A 124 -5.54 -1.79 11.51
N GLN A 125 -5.22 -0.71 12.21
CA GLN A 125 -6.21 0.06 12.98
C GLN A 125 -7.30 0.70 12.11
N LEU A 126 -6.99 1.01 10.84
CA LEU A 126 -7.98 1.48 9.88
C LEU A 126 -8.88 0.33 9.41
N VAL A 127 -8.30 -0.82 9.05
CA VAL A 127 -9.05 -2.02 8.64
C VAL A 127 -9.97 -2.51 9.77
N ASP A 128 -9.50 -2.50 11.02
CA ASP A 128 -10.28 -2.90 12.21
C ASP A 128 -11.56 -2.07 12.43
N LYS A 129 -11.64 -0.87 11.85
CA LYS A 129 -12.79 0.04 11.98
C LYS A 129 -13.82 -0.11 10.86
N LEU A 130 -13.53 -0.91 9.83
CA LEU A 130 -14.44 -1.08 8.70
C LEU A 130 -15.72 -1.83 9.12
N PRO A 131 -16.90 -1.38 8.67
CA PRO A 131 -18.13 -2.17 8.78
C PRO A 131 -18.02 -3.46 7.97
N SER A 132 -18.60 -4.54 8.51
CA SER A 132 -18.71 -5.80 7.77
C SER A 132 -19.48 -5.61 6.46
N GLY A 133 -18.97 -6.22 5.39
CA GLY A 133 -19.55 -6.11 4.05
C GLY A 133 -19.01 -4.94 3.23
N VAL A 134 -18.07 -4.17 3.75
CA VAL A 134 -17.22 -3.27 2.95
C VAL A 134 -16.08 -4.08 2.34
N SER A 135 -15.78 -3.86 1.07
CA SER A 135 -14.57 -4.40 0.44
C SER A 135 -13.48 -3.33 0.46
N PHE A 136 -12.34 -3.59 1.09
CA PHE A 136 -11.20 -2.68 1.04
C PHE A 136 -9.98 -3.32 0.41
N THR A 137 -9.55 -2.82 -0.75
CA THR A 137 -8.36 -3.30 -1.46
C THR A 137 -7.22 -2.28 -1.37
N ILE A 138 -6.05 -2.75 -0.95
CA ILE A 138 -4.81 -2.00 -0.87
C ILE A 138 -3.82 -2.56 -1.89
N ILE A 139 -3.30 -1.70 -2.77
CA ILE A 139 -2.12 -2.00 -3.60
C ILE A 139 -0.95 -1.19 -3.04
N SER A 140 0.11 -1.87 -2.61
CA SER A 140 1.33 -1.23 -2.15
C SER A 140 2.49 -1.58 -3.07
N ASP A 141 2.84 -0.66 -3.96
CA ASP A 141 4.01 -0.76 -4.82
C ASP A 141 5.22 -0.09 -4.16
N SER A 142 5.70 -0.73 -3.10
CA SER A 142 6.84 -0.32 -2.27
C SER A 142 7.57 -1.54 -1.72
N CYS A 143 8.85 -1.37 -1.34
CA CYS A 143 9.60 -2.43 -0.67
C CYS A 143 9.16 -2.57 0.78
N HIS A 144 9.15 -3.81 1.32
CA HIS A 144 8.68 -4.10 2.68
C HIS A 144 7.25 -3.61 2.91
N SER A 145 6.31 -4.14 2.10
CA SER A 145 4.87 -3.91 2.26
C SER A 145 4.07 -5.19 2.51
N GLY A 146 4.74 -6.34 2.68
CA GLY A 146 4.10 -7.63 2.93
C GLY A 146 3.48 -7.77 4.32
N GLY A 147 3.85 -6.91 5.27
CA GLY A 147 3.34 -6.82 6.63
C GLY A 147 2.27 -5.76 6.84
N LEU A 148 1.89 -4.96 5.83
CA LEU A 148 0.93 -3.86 6.01
C LEU A 148 -0.43 -4.32 6.55
N ILE A 149 -0.79 -5.59 6.35
CA ILE A 149 -1.88 -6.24 7.08
C ILE A 149 -1.37 -7.56 7.68
N ASP A 150 -0.54 -7.45 8.72
CA ASP A 150 0.24 -8.51 9.41
C ASP A 150 -0.55 -9.75 9.90
N LYS A 151 -1.87 -9.80 9.74
CA LYS A 151 -2.74 -10.90 10.21
C LYS A 151 -3.53 -11.61 9.13
N GLU A 152 -3.49 -11.14 7.90
CA GLU A 152 -4.24 -11.76 6.80
C GLU A 152 -3.53 -13.04 6.33
N LYS A 153 -4.31 -14.03 5.90
CA LYS A 153 -3.75 -15.26 5.34
C LYS A 153 -2.97 -14.95 4.05
N GLU A 154 -1.75 -15.47 3.96
CA GLU A 154 -0.97 -15.42 2.74
C GLU A 154 -1.55 -16.38 1.70
N GLN A 155 -2.13 -15.83 0.64
CA GLN A 155 -2.76 -16.58 -0.45
C GLN A 155 -1.79 -16.89 -1.57
N ILE A 156 -0.88 -15.95 -1.82
CA ILE A 156 0.21 -16.07 -2.78
C ILE A 156 1.45 -15.50 -2.09
N GLY A 157 2.33 -16.41 -1.68
CA GLY A 157 3.51 -16.13 -0.86
C GLY A 157 4.86 -16.28 -1.57
N PRO A 158 5.96 -16.22 -0.81
CA PRO A 158 7.30 -16.56 -1.29
C PRO A 158 7.37 -17.97 -1.87
N SER A 159 7.40 -18.09 -3.19
CA SER A 159 7.84 -19.35 -3.79
C SER A 159 9.33 -19.50 -3.50
N THR A 160 9.78 -20.67 -3.03
CA THR A 160 11.19 -21.01 -2.72
C THR A 160 12.13 -21.04 -3.94
N VAL A 161 11.74 -20.40 -5.04
CA VAL A 161 12.52 -20.39 -6.29
C VAL A 161 13.48 -19.21 -6.26
N THR A 162 14.72 -19.50 -5.85
CA THR A 162 15.85 -18.58 -6.01
C THR A 162 16.27 -18.53 -7.48
N ASP A 163 15.54 -17.82 -8.33
CA ASP A 163 16.03 -17.49 -9.68
C ASP A 163 16.92 -16.24 -9.57
N ARG A 164 18.24 -16.44 -9.61
CA ARG A 164 19.24 -15.36 -9.74
C ARG A 164 19.22 -14.82 -11.17
N ALA A 165 18.19 -14.07 -11.52
CA ALA A 165 18.22 -13.22 -12.72
C ALA A 165 18.89 -11.88 -12.37
N SER A 166 19.87 -11.46 -13.17
CA SER A 166 20.45 -10.12 -13.09
C SER A 166 19.65 -9.18 -13.99
N PRO A 167 19.05 -8.09 -13.49
CA PRO A 167 18.28 -7.18 -14.33
C PRO A 167 19.19 -6.47 -15.33
N ALA A 168 18.77 -6.41 -16.59
CA ALA A 168 19.50 -5.78 -17.69
C ALA A 168 19.25 -4.26 -17.81
N ALA A 169 18.50 -3.65 -16.90
CA ALA A 169 18.06 -2.25 -16.99
C ALA A 169 18.42 -1.44 -15.72
N HIS A 170 18.60 -0.13 -15.86
CA HIS A 170 18.74 0.79 -14.74
C HIS A 170 17.40 0.92 -14.00
N TYR A 171 17.35 0.53 -12.72
CA TYR A 171 16.18 0.67 -11.87
C TYR A 171 16.59 1.20 -10.49
N ASN A 172 15.68 1.96 -9.86
CA ASN A 172 15.83 2.39 -8.48
C ASN A 172 15.03 1.47 -7.55
N GLN A 173 15.60 1.20 -6.39
CA GLN A 173 14.93 0.41 -5.36
C GLN A 173 13.93 1.29 -4.61
N LYS A 174 12.67 0.85 -4.48
CA LYS A 174 11.65 1.55 -3.68
C LYS A 174 11.81 1.32 -2.17
N LEU A 175 13.05 1.40 -1.67
CA LEU A 175 13.46 1.13 -0.29
C LEU A 175 14.30 2.29 0.26
N ILE A 176 13.95 2.81 1.42
CA ILE A 176 14.86 3.64 2.23
C ILE A 176 15.40 2.79 3.38
N PRO A 177 16.71 2.48 3.41
CA PRO A 177 17.31 1.76 4.53
C PRO A 177 17.16 2.53 5.85
N LEU A 178 16.97 1.81 6.98
CA LEU A 178 16.76 2.41 8.29
C LEU A 178 17.84 3.43 8.68
N ASP A 179 19.11 3.11 8.44
CA ASP A 179 20.23 4.02 8.76
C ASP A 179 20.16 5.32 7.94
N SER A 180 19.77 5.22 6.66
CA SER A 180 19.58 6.40 5.80
C SER A 180 18.38 7.22 6.26
N LEU A 181 17.29 6.57 6.68
CA LEU A 181 16.13 7.23 7.23
C LEU A 181 16.47 7.98 8.54
N VAL A 182 17.13 7.32 9.49
CA VAL A 182 17.54 7.93 10.76
C VAL A 182 18.49 9.10 10.51
N GLN A 183 19.47 8.96 9.61
CA GLN A 183 20.37 10.06 9.25
C GLN A 183 19.59 11.27 8.68
N HIS A 184 18.62 11.02 7.80
CA HIS A 184 17.79 12.09 7.24
C HIS A 184 16.96 12.79 8.32
N LEU A 185 16.23 12.03 9.14
CA LEU A 185 15.41 12.56 10.22
C LEU A 185 16.24 13.28 11.29
N SER A 186 17.45 12.81 11.58
CA SER A 186 18.39 13.50 12.48
C SER A 186 18.81 14.85 11.92
N SER A 187 19.08 14.94 10.61
CA SER A 187 19.43 16.22 9.96
C SER A 187 18.31 17.26 10.02
N LEU A 188 17.05 16.82 10.02
CA LEU A 188 15.88 17.70 10.11
C LEU A 188 15.52 18.07 11.56
N SER A 189 15.55 17.10 12.47
CA SER A 189 15.12 17.27 13.86
C SER A 189 16.18 17.85 14.78
N GLY A 190 17.48 17.72 14.43
CA GLY A 190 18.59 18.01 15.34
C GLY A 190 18.70 17.07 16.54
N VAL A 191 17.86 16.04 16.63
CA VAL A 191 17.87 15.04 17.70
C VAL A 191 18.97 14.01 17.42
N VAL A 192 19.66 13.58 18.48
CA VAL A 192 20.62 12.47 18.45
C VAL A 192 19.97 11.26 19.12
N SER A 193 19.31 10.42 18.32
CA SER A 193 18.69 9.18 18.77
C SER A 193 18.83 8.12 17.67
N PRO A 194 18.96 6.83 18.01
CA PRO A 194 18.83 5.74 17.02
C PRO A 194 17.35 5.41 16.73
N HIS A 195 16.40 5.99 17.47
CA HIS A 195 14.99 5.65 17.38
C HIS A 195 14.23 6.64 16.50
N VAL A 196 13.66 6.13 15.40
CA VAL A 196 12.83 6.90 14.46
C VAL A 196 11.71 7.67 15.18
N GLY A 197 11.06 7.05 16.16
CA GLY A 197 9.97 7.67 16.92
C GLY A 197 10.35 8.97 17.62
N ASP A 198 11.58 9.09 18.13
CA ASP A 198 12.04 10.30 18.82
C ASP A 198 12.16 11.48 17.85
N HIS A 199 12.68 11.23 16.65
CA HIS A 199 12.78 12.25 15.61
C HIS A 199 11.40 12.67 15.10
N LEU A 200 10.53 11.70 14.82
CA LEU A 200 9.18 11.99 14.32
C LEU A 200 8.35 12.75 15.36
N TRP A 201 8.49 12.43 16.64
CA TRP A 201 7.84 13.19 17.71
C TRP A 201 8.31 14.64 17.73
N HIS A 202 9.62 14.87 17.58
CA HIS A 202 10.16 16.23 17.53
C HIS A 202 9.65 17.03 16.33
N LEU A 203 9.55 16.39 15.16
CA LEU A 203 9.16 17.03 13.91
C LEU A 203 7.64 17.24 13.78
N PHE A 204 6.84 16.26 14.21
CA PHE A 204 5.41 16.18 13.89
C PHE A 204 4.50 16.11 15.13
N GLY A 205 5.05 15.88 16.32
CA GLY A 205 4.27 15.80 17.56
C GLY A 205 3.15 14.76 17.47
N THR A 206 1.90 15.19 17.65
CA THR A 206 0.73 14.31 17.59
C THR A 206 0.35 13.87 16.18
N GLU A 207 0.92 14.50 15.16
CA GLU A 207 0.67 14.14 13.76
C GLU A 207 1.47 12.93 13.31
N MET A 208 2.38 12.37 14.12
CA MET A 208 3.11 11.14 13.80
C MET A 208 2.24 9.89 13.98
N SER A 209 2.67 8.76 13.42
CA SER A 209 2.05 7.46 13.67
C SER A 209 1.95 7.16 15.19
N PRO A 210 0.74 6.86 15.72
CA PRO A 210 0.56 6.52 17.13
C PRO A 210 1.40 5.32 17.59
N SER A 211 1.66 4.35 16.71
CA SER A 211 2.46 3.14 17.02
C SER A 211 3.91 3.49 17.39
N LEU A 212 4.42 4.59 16.84
CA LEU A 212 5.80 5.06 17.03
C LEU A 212 5.98 5.94 18.29
N THR A 213 4.91 6.31 18.99
CA THR A 213 4.98 7.15 20.20
C THR A 213 5.51 6.42 21.44
N GLY A 214 5.73 5.11 21.36
CA GLY A 214 6.13 4.27 22.50
C GLY A 214 5.07 4.13 23.60
N ARG A 215 3.89 4.76 23.43
CA ARG A 215 2.72 4.58 24.30
C ARG A 215 2.09 3.22 24.00
N PRO A 216 1.63 2.46 25.01
CA PRO A 216 0.89 1.24 24.74
C PRO A 216 -0.31 1.58 23.86
N ALA A 217 -0.43 0.90 22.71
CA ALA A 217 -1.69 0.86 21.99
C ALA A 217 -2.76 0.47 23.00
N ASN A 218 -3.85 1.24 23.05
CA ASN A 218 -4.87 1.07 24.08
C ASN A 218 -5.35 -0.39 24.03
N PRO A 219 -5.15 -1.22 25.09
CA PRO A 219 -5.51 -2.64 25.07
C PRO A 219 -7.02 -2.89 24.98
N LEU A 220 -7.81 -1.81 24.87
CA LEU A 220 -9.26 -1.78 24.71
C LEU A 220 -9.72 -1.78 23.24
N LEU A 221 -8.83 -1.97 22.26
CA LEU A 221 -9.25 -2.45 20.94
C LEU A 221 -9.72 -3.90 21.12
N LYS A 222 -11.01 -4.03 21.47
CA LYS A 222 -11.77 -5.28 21.41
C LYS A 222 -11.41 -5.96 20.10
N LYS A 223 -10.97 -7.22 20.17
CA LYS A 223 -10.99 -8.15 19.04
C LYS A 223 -12.38 -8.05 18.40
N SER A 224 -12.50 -7.34 17.28
CA SER A 224 -13.61 -7.55 16.36
C SER A 224 -13.39 -8.89 15.66
N ASN A 225 -14.49 -9.53 15.29
CA ASN A 225 -14.58 -10.91 14.79
C ASN A 225 -13.50 -11.29 13.76
N ASP A 226 -13.22 -12.58 13.64
CA ASP A 226 -12.37 -13.27 12.64
C ASP A 226 -12.76 -13.02 11.15
N ASN A 227 -13.43 -11.93 10.82
CA ASN A 227 -13.77 -11.58 9.45
C ASN A 227 -12.66 -10.69 8.85
N ASP A 228 -11.90 -11.28 7.93
CA ASP A 228 -10.97 -10.66 6.98
C ASP A 228 -11.73 -9.75 6.00
N ASP A 229 -11.86 -8.47 6.30
CA ASP A 229 -12.49 -7.48 5.41
C ASP A 229 -11.46 -6.74 4.50
N GLY A 230 -10.17 -7.01 4.68
CA GLY A 230 -9.07 -6.38 3.91
C GLY A 230 -8.51 -7.27 2.79
N ILE A 231 -8.06 -6.64 1.70
CA ILE A 231 -7.34 -7.30 0.60
C ILE A 231 -6.06 -6.52 0.35
N LEU A 232 -4.89 -7.12 0.63
CA LEU A 232 -3.59 -6.50 0.38
C LEU A 232 -2.85 -7.18 -0.78
N LEU A 233 -2.48 -6.37 -1.76
CA LEU A 233 -1.60 -6.70 -2.87
C LEU A 233 -0.28 -5.96 -2.68
N SER A 234 0.78 -6.69 -2.31
CA SER A 234 2.13 -6.15 -2.08
C SER A 234 3.00 -6.32 -3.33
N GLY A 235 3.80 -5.32 -3.69
CA GLY A 235 4.65 -5.36 -4.89
C GLY A 235 5.88 -6.26 -4.79
N CYS A 236 6.27 -6.67 -3.58
CA CYS A 236 7.35 -7.62 -3.38
C CYS A 236 7.16 -8.45 -2.10
N GLN A 237 7.91 -9.54 -2.01
CA GLN A 237 8.06 -10.27 -0.76
C GLN A 237 8.85 -9.45 0.28
N MET A 238 8.77 -9.82 1.56
CA MET A 238 9.47 -9.15 2.66
C MET A 238 10.99 -9.03 2.46
N ASN A 239 11.60 -10.00 1.73
CA ASN A 239 13.04 -10.08 1.47
C ASN A 239 13.44 -9.61 0.06
N GLU A 240 12.51 -9.06 -0.71
CA GLU A 240 12.73 -8.60 -2.08
C GLU A 240 12.53 -7.09 -2.20
N THR A 241 12.84 -6.54 -3.37
CA THR A 241 12.81 -5.10 -3.63
C THR A 241 11.89 -4.81 -4.81
N SER A 242 10.91 -3.91 -4.62
CA SER A 242 10.13 -3.34 -5.72
C SER A 242 10.96 -2.36 -6.56
N ALA A 243 10.77 -2.38 -7.87
CA ALA A 243 11.54 -1.62 -8.85
C ALA A 243 10.79 -0.39 -9.40
N ASP A 244 11.46 0.76 -9.38
CA ASP A 244 11.11 1.95 -10.15
C ASP A 244 11.95 1.99 -11.43
N MET A 245 11.27 1.89 -12.59
CA MET A 245 11.90 1.79 -13.90
C MET A 245 11.99 3.16 -14.57
N SER A 246 13.20 3.52 -15.00
CA SER A 246 13.46 4.74 -15.76
C SER A 246 14.12 4.38 -17.10
N PRO A 247 13.35 4.19 -18.19
CA PRO A 247 13.94 3.89 -19.50
C PRO A 247 14.81 5.07 -19.96
N GLY A 248 16.12 4.85 -20.00
CA GLY A 248 17.16 5.87 -20.16
C GLY A 248 17.33 6.43 -21.58
N ASN A 249 16.24 6.87 -22.22
CA ASN A 249 16.10 7.53 -23.53
C ASN A 249 15.30 6.69 -24.55
N GLU A 250 14.35 7.35 -25.21
CA GLU A 250 13.36 6.89 -26.20
C GLU A 250 11.94 6.61 -25.65
N THR A 251 11.15 7.68 -25.52
CA THR A 251 9.67 7.70 -25.43
C THR A 251 8.96 7.02 -24.23
N GLY A 252 9.64 6.18 -23.45
CA GLY A 252 9.06 5.52 -22.28
C GLY A 252 8.92 6.46 -21.09
N LYS A 253 7.73 6.49 -20.46
CA LYS A 253 7.55 7.11 -19.13
C LYS A 253 8.07 6.16 -18.06
N ALA A 254 8.61 6.69 -16.95
CA ALA A 254 8.99 5.88 -15.80
C ALA A 254 7.76 5.24 -15.14
N TYR A 255 7.93 4.06 -14.55
CA TYR A 255 6.84 3.28 -13.94
C TYR A 255 7.34 2.37 -12.82
N GLY A 256 6.46 2.08 -11.86
CA GLY A 256 6.63 0.99 -10.90
C GLY A 256 6.34 -0.35 -11.54
N ALA A 257 7.25 -1.30 -11.42
CA ALA A 257 7.13 -2.59 -12.10
C ALA A 257 5.85 -3.35 -11.69
N PHE A 258 5.45 -3.29 -10.41
CA PHE A 258 4.23 -3.97 -9.95
C PHE A 258 2.96 -3.25 -10.40
N SER A 259 2.89 -1.93 -10.24
CA SER A 259 1.73 -1.14 -10.69
C SER A 259 1.51 -1.29 -12.20
N ASN A 260 2.60 -1.24 -12.98
CA ASN A 260 2.54 -1.45 -14.42
C ASN A 260 2.09 -2.87 -14.78
N SER A 261 2.57 -3.92 -14.09
CA SER A 261 2.14 -5.28 -14.39
C SER A 261 0.65 -5.50 -14.10
N ILE A 262 0.13 -4.94 -13.00
CA ILE A 262 -1.32 -4.93 -12.72
C ILE A 262 -2.09 -4.23 -13.85
N GLN A 263 -1.63 -3.05 -14.27
CA GLN A 263 -2.27 -2.31 -15.36
C GLN A 263 -2.26 -3.06 -16.69
N MET A 264 -1.17 -3.78 -17.02
CA MET A 264 -1.08 -4.62 -18.21
C MET A 264 -2.05 -5.79 -18.15
N VAL A 265 -2.09 -6.54 -17.03
CA VAL A 265 -3.05 -7.65 -16.86
C VAL A 265 -4.48 -7.17 -17.02
N LEU A 266 -4.82 -6.03 -16.41
CA LEU A 266 -6.14 -5.44 -16.56
C LEU A 266 -6.38 -5.07 -18.03
N ARG A 267 -5.47 -4.35 -18.69
CA ARG A 267 -5.66 -3.94 -20.08
C ARG A 267 -5.86 -5.11 -21.06
N GLU A 268 -5.16 -6.22 -20.86
CA GLU A 268 -5.20 -7.38 -21.76
C GLU A 268 -6.38 -8.32 -21.48
N HIS A 269 -7.06 -8.17 -20.33
CA HIS A 269 -8.15 -9.03 -19.93
C HIS A 269 -9.44 -8.24 -19.74
N ASP A 270 -10.34 -8.30 -20.72
CA ASP A 270 -11.64 -7.61 -20.67
C ASP A 270 -12.64 -8.27 -19.70
N GLY A 271 -12.42 -9.53 -19.37
CA GLY A 271 -13.28 -10.30 -18.45
C GLY A 271 -13.05 -9.98 -16.97
N VAL A 272 -13.90 -10.58 -16.13
CA VAL A 272 -13.75 -10.56 -14.66
C VAL A 272 -12.51 -11.36 -14.25
N LEU A 273 -11.70 -10.81 -13.36
CA LEU A 273 -10.54 -11.48 -12.75
C LEU A 273 -10.74 -11.57 -11.25
N SER A 274 -10.36 -12.69 -10.64
CA SER A 274 -10.22 -12.76 -9.18
C SER A 274 -8.97 -12.03 -8.69
N ASN A 275 -8.93 -11.71 -7.40
CA ASN A 275 -7.73 -11.14 -6.76
C ASN A 275 -6.51 -12.08 -6.96
N ARG A 276 -6.71 -13.40 -6.81
CA ARG A 276 -5.69 -14.42 -7.03
C ARG A 276 -5.20 -14.46 -8.47
N GLU A 277 -6.11 -14.42 -9.45
CA GLU A 277 -5.77 -14.45 -10.87
C GLU A 277 -4.97 -13.21 -11.27
N LEU A 278 -5.38 -12.04 -10.78
CA LEU A 278 -4.70 -10.78 -11.05
C LEU A 278 -3.23 -10.83 -10.60
N VAL A 279 -2.99 -11.20 -9.33
CA VAL A 279 -1.63 -11.29 -8.77
C VAL A 279 -0.81 -12.41 -9.43
N THR A 280 -1.42 -13.55 -9.74
CA THR A 280 -0.74 -14.66 -10.42
C THR A 280 -0.27 -14.26 -11.82
N ARG A 281 -1.11 -13.56 -12.59
CA ARG A 281 -0.74 -13.05 -13.92
C ARG A 281 0.31 -11.94 -13.82
N ALA A 282 0.18 -11.05 -12.84
CA ALA A 282 1.17 -10.00 -12.60
C ALA A 282 2.58 -10.58 -12.30
N ARG A 283 2.66 -11.65 -11.48
CA ARG A 283 3.90 -12.42 -11.26
C ARG A 283 4.47 -12.98 -12.56
N HIS A 284 3.63 -13.55 -13.40
CA HIS A 284 4.06 -14.13 -14.68
C HIS A 284 4.69 -13.06 -15.59
N LEU A 285 4.01 -11.92 -15.77
CA LEU A 285 4.51 -10.81 -16.58
C LEU A 285 5.84 -10.27 -16.06
N LEU A 286 5.96 -10.10 -14.73
CA LEU A 286 7.19 -9.64 -14.11
C LEU A 286 8.36 -10.59 -14.36
N ARG A 287 8.12 -11.90 -14.25
CA ARG A 287 9.11 -12.93 -14.56
C ARG A 287 9.53 -12.91 -16.02
N GLU A 288 8.58 -12.78 -16.95
CA GLU A 288 8.86 -12.69 -18.39
C GLU A 288 9.66 -11.45 -18.75
N GLN A 289 9.44 -10.34 -18.03
CA GLN A 289 10.20 -9.10 -18.17
C GLN A 289 11.55 -9.11 -17.43
N GLY A 290 11.88 -10.21 -16.75
CA GLY A 290 13.16 -10.38 -16.05
C GLY A 290 13.26 -9.67 -14.69
N PHE A 291 12.14 -9.29 -14.08
CA PHE A 291 12.11 -8.75 -12.73
C PHE A 291 12.25 -9.86 -11.68
N VAL A 292 12.99 -9.54 -10.61
CA VAL A 292 13.20 -10.46 -9.47
C VAL A 292 12.08 -10.36 -8.44
N GLN A 293 11.27 -9.30 -8.48
CA GLN A 293 10.20 -9.08 -7.52
C GLN A 293 9.03 -10.06 -7.73
N HIS A 294 8.47 -10.56 -6.63
CA HIS A 294 7.29 -11.41 -6.63
C HIS A 294 6.17 -10.77 -5.81
N PRO A 295 5.15 -10.20 -6.46
CA PRO A 295 4.03 -9.61 -5.75
C PRO A 295 3.27 -10.61 -4.88
N CYS A 296 2.78 -10.23 -3.71
CA CYS A 296 2.06 -11.12 -2.80
C CYS A 296 0.59 -10.74 -2.69
N LEU A 297 -0.24 -11.71 -2.29
CA LEU A 297 -1.66 -11.52 -1.97
C LEU A 297 -1.92 -11.97 -0.54
N TYR A 298 -2.48 -11.07 0.27
CA TYR A 298 -2.87 -11.33 1.66
C TYR A 298 -4.35 -10.98 1.83
N CYS A 299 -5.17 -12.00 2.12
CA CYS A 299 -6.60 -11.90 2.39
C CYS A 299 -7.18 -13.28 2.77
N SER A 300 -8.46 -13.33 3.16
CA SER A 300 -9.20 -14.60 3.30
C SER A 300 -9.28 -15.40 2.01
N ASP A 301 -9.59 -16.70 2.15
CA ASP A 301 -9.84 -17.59 1.01
C ASP A 301 -11.00 -17.08 0.14
N GLU A 302 -12.06 -16.55 0.74
CA GLU A 302 -13.19 -15.95 0.02
C GLU A 302 -12.75 -14.74 -0.80
N ASN A 303 -11.99 -13.82 -0.19
CA ASN A 303 -11.50 -12.63 -0.88
C ASN A 303 -10.47 -12.97 -1.97
N ALA A 304 -9.70 -14.04 -1.83
CA ALA A 304 -8.72 -14.43 -2.83
C ALA A 304 -9.39 -14.79 -4.17
N ASP A 305 -10.50 -15.50 -4.11
CA ASP A 305 -11.23 -15.96 -5.30
C ASP A 305 -12.39 -15.01 -5.69
N ALA A 306 -12.69 -14.01 -4.86
CA ALA A 306 -13.58 -12.92 -5.18
C ALA A 306 -13.06 -12.06 -6.35
N PRO A 307 -13.94 -11.46 -7.16
CA PRO A 307 -13.50 -10.64 -8.28
C PRO A 307 -12.90 -9.30 -7.83
N PHE A 308 -11.77 -8.93 -8.44
CA PHE A 308 -11.01 -7.72 -8.11
C PHE A 308 -11.88 -6.46 -8.27
N LEU A 309 -11.99 -5.68 -7.18
CA LEU A 309 -12.84 -4.47 -7.06
C LEU A 309 -14.31 -4.67 -7.46
N TRP A 310 -14.82 -5.90 -7.43
CA TRP A 310 -16.19 -6.22 -7.81
C TRP A 310 -16.92 -6.91 -6.67
N GLN A 311 -18.21 -6.65 -6.54
CA GLN A 311 -19.04 -7.36 -5.55
C GLN A 311 -19.71 -8.59 -6.17
N PRO A 312 -19.49 -9.80 -5.62
CA PRO A 312 -20.39 -10.92 -5.81
C PRO A 312 -21.58 -10.87 -4.82
N LYS A 313 -22.64 -11.61 -5.14
CA LYS A 313 -24.06 -11.47 -4.75
C LYS A 313 -24.38 -11.18 -3.26
N PRO A 314 -25.54 -10.54 -2.98
CA PRO A 314 -25.98 -10.20 -1.63
C PRO A 314 -26.01 -11.40 -0.70
N VAL A 315 -25.65 -11.15 0.57
CA VAL A 315 -25.79 -12.08 1.70
C VAL A 315 -27.19 -12.68 1.66
N LYS A 316 -27.29 -14.01 1.51
CA LYS A 316 -28.56 -14.71 1.74
C LYS A 316 -28.94 -14.44 3.19
N LEU A 317 -29.96 -13.60 3.39
CA LEU A 317 -30.68 -13.52 4.66
C LEU A 317 -30.99 -14.95 5.08
N LYS A 318 -30.48 -15.36 6.25
CA LYS A 318 -30.91 -16.60 6.89
C LYS A 318 -32.43 -16.54 6.95
N SER A 319 -33.09 -17.42 6.21
CA SER A 319 -34.52 -17.66 6.37
C SER A 319 -34.73 -18.10 7.81
N SER A 320 -35.32 -17.21 8.60
CA SER A 320 -35.92 -17.56 9.88
C SER A 320 -37.02 -18.58 9.61
N LEU A 321 -36.74 -19.84 9.94
CA LEU A 321 -37.72 -20.88 10.22
C LEU A 321 -37.60 -21.22 11.70
#